data_AF-A0A016QKJ0-F1
#
_entry.id   AF-A0A016QKJ0-F1
#
_cell.length_a   1.000
_cell.length_b   1.000
_cell.length_c   1.000
_cell.angle_alpha   90.00
_cell.angle_beta   90.00
_cell.angle_gamma   90.00
#
_symmetry.space_group_name_H-M   'P 1'
#
loop_
_entity.id
_entity.type
_entity.pdbx_description
1 polymer ?
#
loop_
_entity_poly.entity_id
_entity_poly.type
_entity_poly.pdbx_seq_one_letter_code
_entity_poly.pdbx_strand_id
1 'polypeptide(L)'
;MRSPLPRAVLTRLETGRLVVLSVLLGTLVGGLCILLRLALDLLVNLGAEVTGYAPPGTPGEGGLLMAFGTALPWGMLALPVVGAVYAWLVPQDAGDPLAQLVRGAHARGQWPGPLMQARTLAGTLLGYTAGLLVGRDAPFTMLGQLGTRLLRQATRLDTVETRTLTLAGAAAGLGTVLHAPLAAAVLIAEVLYRRFEFEFEVLMPCVLAAVAGYAVYGAAFGFTPLLSVEALQVPAFAQAPAFLGVALAVTLAAWASLFACRVIPERWTTGVWRPLAGGLFGLLTAAIAVWSTPAVLGDGAGWVQLGLSGFLGPEALGTGAWRWLLLALGARLAFGGGVLPSVGVGGLLGAGLGTVLGVDPATATLIGAVAFLTVTLNAPVAAALLAVAWGGDALLPASLLTAGLAHVLSGESGLLPGQVRSRGASAVHAGVPLLPDGVRFVPRRAPAAPGTPLHAPSSSDEGGPVPLASEQELYRRAVPQGWQGARLAVLALPPGVEVVGIVRDGTVRIPRPELRLTADDELVFLARPDAYAALEGVLRLPGA
;
A
#
# COMPACT_ATOMS: atom_id res chain seq x y z
N MET A 1 8.05 -31.24 -22.17
CA MET A 1 9.39 -31.79 -21.86
C MET A 1 9.75 -31.35 -20.45
N ARG A 2 9.95 -32.27 -19.50
CA ARG A 2 10.42 -31.92 -18.14
C ARG A 2 11.90 -31.52 -18.26
N SER A 3 12.29 -30.39 -17.67
CA SER A 3 13.69 -29.93 -17.70
C SER A 3 14.62 -31.03 -17.16
N PRO A 4 15.81 -31.24 -17.75
CA PRO A 4 16.76 -32.26 -17.33
C PRO A 4 17.45 -31.92 -15.99
N LEU A 5 17.24 -30.72 -15.44
CA LEU A 5 17.90 -30.27 -14.22
C LEU A 5 17.15 -30.74 -12.96
N PRO A 6 17.88 -31.13 -11.88
CA PRO A 6 17.29 -31.39 -10.58
C PRO A 6 16.52 -30.17 -10.06
N ARG A 7 15.36 -30.39 -9.41
CA ARG A 7 14.53 -29.31 -8.86
C ARG A 7 15.32 -28.34 -7.96
N ALA A 8 16.28 -28.85 -7.20
CA ALA A 8 17.15 -28.05 -6.33
C ALA A 8 18.08 -27.08 -7.10
N VAL A 9 18.45 -27.42 -8.34
CA VAL A 9 19.27 -26.54 -9.19
C VAL A 9 18.40 -25.43 -9.79
N LEU A 10 17.18 -25.75 -10.22
CA LEU A 10 16.22 -24.76 -10.73
C LEU A 10 15.86 -23.73 -9.66
N THR A 11 15.55 -24.16 -8.43
CA THR A 11 15.23 -23.22 -7.34
C THR A 11 16.41 -22.32 -6.97
N ARG A 12 17.64 -22.84 -7.02
CA ARG A 12 18.86 -22.02 -6.82
C ARG A 12 19.05 -21.01 -7.94
N LEU A 13 18.79 -21.39 -9.20
CA LEU A 13 18.90 -20.49 -10.34
C LEU A 13 17.82 -19.40 -10.33
N GLU A 14 16.58 -19.75 -9.98
CA GLU A 14 15.48 -18.79 -9.83
C GLU A 14 15.76 -17.79 -8.71
N THR A 15 16.18 -18.29 -7.53
CA THR A 15 16.53 -17.44 -6.39
C THR A 15 17.74 -16.55 -6.72
N GLY A 16 18.78 -17.12 -7.33
CA GLY A 16 19.99 -16.38 -7.73
C GLY A 16 19.71 -15.31 -8.78
N ARG A 17 18.87 -15.62 -9.77
CA ARG A 17 18.41 -14.66 -10.78
C ARG A 17 17.71 -13.47 -10.13
N LEU A 18 16.79 -13.72 -9.20
CA LEU A 18 16.01 -12.66 -8.57
C LEU A 18 16.88 -11.77 -7.67
N VAL A 19 17.87 -12.35 -6.98
CA VAL A 19 18.90 -11.60 -6.23
C VAL A 19 19.68 -10.66 -7.15
N VAL A 20 20.21 -11.19 -8.26
CA VAL A 20 20.98 -10.39 -9.23
C VAL A 20 20.13 -9.28 -9.83
N LEU A 21 18.90 -9.58 -10.25
CA LEU A 21 17.98 -8.59 -10.81
C LEU A 21 17.60 -7.51 -9.78
N SER A 22 17.45 -7.85 -8.51
CA SER A 22 17.14 -6.88 -7.45
C SER A 22 18.29 -5.91 -7.22
N VAL A 23 19.54 -6.41 -7.20
CA VAL A 23 20.74 -5.55 -7.08
C VAL A 23 20.89 -4.66 -8.32
N LEU A 24 20.78 -5.22 -9.53
CA LEU A 24 20.86 -4.46 -10.77
C LEU A 24 19.78 -3.37 -10.83
N LEU A 25 18.54 -3.72 -10.47
CA LEU A 25 17.44 -2.76 -10.38
C LEU A 25 17.75 -1.65 -9.38
N GLY A 26 18.22 -2.02 -8.18
CA GLY A 26 18.60 -1.05 -7.14
C GLY A 26 19.65 -0.08 -7.66
N THR A 27 20.72 -0.58 -8.29
CA THR A 27 21.77 0.27 -8.87
C THR A 27 21.23 1.22 -9.95
N LEU A 28 20.35 0.74 -10.83
CA LEU A 28 19.70 1.56 -11.85
C LEU A 28 18.83 2.65 -11.22
N VAL A 29 17.98 2.29 -10.26
CA VAL A 29 17.10 3.23 -9.56
C VAL A 29 17.91 4.25 -8.78
N GLY A 30 18.99 3.85 -8.10
CA GLY A 30 19.92 4.76 -7.42
C GLY A 30 20.50 5.80 -8.38
N GLY A 31 20.94 5.39 -9.57
CA GLY A 31 21.39 6.30 -10.62
C GLY A 31 20.30 7.28 -11.09
N LEU A 32 19.07 6.79 -11.30
CA LEU A 32 17.93 7.66 -11.65
C LEU A 32 17.60 8.65 -10.53
N CYS A 33 17.70 8.22 -9.26
CA CYS A 33 17.47 9.05 -8.09
C CYS A 33 18.53 10.16 -7.96
N ILE A 34 19.79 9.91 -8.35
CA ILE A 34 20.81 10.96 -8.44
C ILE A 34 20.40 12.04 -9.44
N LEU A 35 19.97 11.64 -10.64
CA LEU A 35 19.52 12.59 -11.67
C LEU A 35 18.30 13.39 -11.22
N LEU A 36 17.32 12.73 -10.58
CA LEU A 36 16.16 13.39 -10.02
C LEU A 36 16.53 14.35 -8.90
N ARG A 37 17.47 13.97 -8.03
CA ARG A 37 17.95 14.84 -6.96
C ARG A 37 18.53 16.14 -7.52
N LEU A 38 19.44 16.04 -8.50
CA LEU A 38 20.03 17.22 -9.15
C LEU A 38 18.97 18.09 -9.83
N ALA A 39 17.96 17.47 -10.47
CA ALA A 39 16.84 18.20 -11.06
C ALA A 39 15.98 18.90 -10.01
N LEU A 40 15.71 18.23 -8.87
CA LEU A 40 14.96 18.82 -7.76
C LEU A 40 15.69 19.99 -7.13
N ASP A 41 17.01 19.92 -6.93
CA ASP A 41 17.78 21.05 -6.39
C ASP A 41 17.63 22.30 -7.29
N LEU A 42 17.68 22.13 -8.62
CA LEU A 42 17.43 23.22 -9.57
C LEU A 42 15.98 23.74 -9.49
N LEU A 43 15.00 22.83 -9.51
CA LEU A 43 13.59 23.19 -9.55
C LEU A 43 13.09 23.81 -8.24
N VAL A 44 13.59 23.36 -7.09
CA VAL A 44 13.27 23.93 -5.78
C VAL A 44 13.86 25.33 -5.66
N ASN A 45 15.08 25.57 -6.16
CA ASN A 45 15.65 26.92 -6.18
C ASN A 45 14.81 27.88 -7.05
N LEU A 46 14.40 27.45 -8.25
CA LEU A 46 13.49 28.22 -9.10
C LEU A 46 12.12 28.45 -8.41
N GLY A 47 11.59 27.43 -7.74
CA GLY A 47 10.37 27.54 -6.95
C GLY A 47 10.51 28.56 -5.81
N ALA A 48 11.65 28.56 -5.12
CA ALA A 48 11.97 29.50 -4.05
C ALA A 48 12.11 30.94 -4.56
N GLU A 49 12.63 31.16 -5.76
CA GLU A 49 12.65 32.48 -6.40
C GLU A 49 11.23 32.99 -6.72
N VAL A 50 10.35 32.12 -7.23
CA VAL A 50 8.96 32.47 -7.54
C VAL A 50 8.17 32.76 -6.27
N THR A 51 8.26 31.88 -5.28
CA THR A 51 7.54 31.96 -4.01
C THR A 51 8.14 32.96 -3.03
N GLY A 52 9.41 33.32 -3.22
CA GLY A 52 10.21 34.12 -2.28
C GLY A 52 10.38 33.46 -0.91
N TYR A 53 10.33 32.14 -0.86
CA TYR A 53 10.47 31.36 0.37
C TYR A 53 11.17 30.04 0.12
N ALA A 54 12.24 29.78 0.87
CA ALA A 54 12.92 28.49 0.90
C ALA A 54 12.76 27.88 2.32
N PRO A 55 12.13 26.70 2.45
CA PRO A 55 12.02 26.03 3.74
C PRO A 55 13.40 25.55 4.23
N PRO A 56 13.53 25.21 5.53
CA PRO A 56 14.73 24.59 6.05
C PRO A 56 15.07 23.30 5.29
N GLY A 57 16.35 23.05 5.10
CA GLY A 57 16.85 21.82 4.50
C GLY A 57 17.04 20.70 5.52
N THR A 58 17.46 19.53 5.03
CA THR A 58 17.78 18.38 5.87
C THR A 58 19.30 18.13 5.87
N PRO A 59 19.92 17.82 7.03
CA PRO A 59 21.36 17.61 7.16
C PRO A 59 21.89 16.48 6.28
N GLY A 60 21.12 15.40 6.13
CA GLY A 60 21.50 14.27 5.30
C GLY A 60 21.71 14.62 3.84
N GLU A 61 21.22 15.78 3.42
CA GLU A 61 21.24 16.27 2.06
C GLU A 61 22.00 17.60 1.91
N GLY A 62 22.80 17.96 2.93
CA GLY A 62 23.59 19.20 2.95
C GLY A 62 22.76 20.48 3.11
N GLY A 63 21.49 20.34 3.51
CA GLY A 63 20.58 21.48 3.68
C GLY A 63 20.87 22.29 4.95
N LEU A 64 20.60 23.60 4.88
CA LEU A 64 20.76 24.51 6.02
C LEU A 64 19.57 24.40 6.98
N LEU A 65 19.84 24.44 8.29
CA LEU A 65 18.83 24.43 9.36
C LEU A 65 18.17 25.80 9.56
N MET A 66 17.78 26.46 8.47
CA MET A 66 17.19 27.79 8.50
C MET A 66 16.27 27.98 7.28
N ALA A 67 15.15 28.67 7.48
CA ALA A 67 14.29 29.11 6.40
C ALA A 67 14.77 30.47 5.86
N PHE A 68 14.62 30.69 4.55
CA PHE A 68 14.96 31.96 3.90
C PHE A 68 13.72 32.59 3.26
N GLY A 69 13.60 33.91 3.36
CA GLY A 69 12.49 34.68 2.76
C GLY A 69 11.20 34.66 3.58
N THR A 70 10.15 35.31 3.08
CA THR A 70 8.90 35.59 3.82
C THR A 70 7.62 35.24 3.06
N ALA A 71 7.69 34.39 2.04
CA ALA A 71 6.57 34.02 1.17
C ALA A 71 5.90 35.22 0.49
N LEU A 72 6.38 35.58 -0.69
CA LEU A 72 5.88 36.73 -1.45
C LEU A 72 4.42 36.52 -1.87
N PRO A 73 3.49 37.42 -1.56
CA PRO A 73 2.06 37.23 -1.85
C PRO A 73 1.77 36.97 -3.34
N TRP A 74 2.47 37.65 -4.24
CA TRP A 74 2.32 37.42 -5.70
C TRP A 74 2.89 36.07 -6.15
N GLY A 75 3.98 35.61 -5.52
CA GLY A 75 4.54 34.29 -5.75
C GLY A 75 3.58 33.17 -5.35
N MET A 76 2.88 33.37 -4.24
CA MET A 76 1.87 32.43 -3.73
C MET A 76 0.64 32.29 -4.64
N LEU A 77 0.37 33.27 -5.53
CA LEU A 77 -0.70 33.15 -6.54
C LEU A 77 -0.43 32.06 -7.59
N ALA A 78 0.81 31.55 -7.67
CA ALA A 78 1.12 30.38 -8.50
C ALA A 78 0.50 29.08 -7.93
N LEU A 79 0.35 28.96 -6.61
CA LEU A 79 -0.12 27.73 -5.95
C LEU A 79 -1.53 27.27 -6.39
N PRO A 80 -2.54 28.16 -6.54
CA PRO A 80 -3.82 27.77 -7.14
C PRO A 80 -3.67 27.15 -8.54
N VAL A 81 -2.82 27.73 -9.39
CA VAL A 81 -2.61 27.23 -10.75
C VAL A 81 -1.92 25.87 -10.71
N VAL A 82 -0.86 25.74 -9.91
CA VAL A 82 -0.14 24.47 -9.75
C VAL A 82 -1.04 23.40 -9.14
N GLY A 83 -1.87 23.74 -8.15
CA GLY A 83 -2.83 22.83 -7.54
C GLY A 83 -3.86 22.30 -8.55
N ALA A 84 -4.36 23.18 -9.42
CA ALA A 84 -5.27 22.77 -10.50
C ALA A 84 -4.59 21.87 -11.54
N VAL A 85 -3.37 22.22 -11.95
CA VAL A 85 -2.56 21.42 -12.89
C VAL A 85 -2.19 20.06 -12.29
N TYR A 86 -1.79 20.00 -11.02
CA TYR A 86 -1.53 18.76 -10.31
C TYR A 86 -2.76 17.84 -10.33
N ALA A 87 -3.91 18.38 -9.93
CA ALA A 87 -5.14 17.60 -9.84
C ALA A 87 -5.63 17.13 -11.23
N TRP A 88 -5.29 17.87 -12.30
CA TRP A 88 -5.52 17.44 -13.68
C TRP A 88 -4.53 16.35 -14.13
N LEU A 89 -3.25 16.46 -13.78
CA LEU A 89 -2.21 15.51 -14.15
C LEU A 89 -2.34 14.17 -13.42
N VAL A 90 -2.65 14.21 -12.12
CA VAL A 90 -2.79 13.06 -11.22
C VAL A 90 -4.28 12.82 -10.99
N PRO A 91 -4.94 11.82 -11.62
CA PRO A 91 -6.33 11.47 -11.32
C PRO A 91 -6.50 10.88 -9.92
N GLN A 92 -7.69 11.00 -9.30
CA GLN A 92 -7.94 10.41 -7.97
C GLN A 92 -7.88 8.88 -8.02
N ASP A 93 -8.49 8.28 -9.04
CA ASP A 93 -8.53 6.82 -9.17
C ASP A 93 -7.13 6.24 -9.33
N ALA A 94 -6.26 7.02 -9.98
CA ALA A 94 -4.84 6.74 -10.07
C ALA A 94 -4.14 7.02 -8.74
N GLY A 95 -4.51 8.04 -7.97
CA GLY A 95 -3.91 8.37 -6.67
C GLY A 95 -2.45 8.77 -6.76
N ASP A 96 -1.83 9.00 -5.61
CA ASP A 96 -0.39 9.28 -5.52
C ASP A 96 0.45 8.05 -5.93
N PRO A 97 1.76 8.20 -6.18
CA PRO A 97 2.63 7.10 -6.62
C PRO A 97 2.62 5.86 -5.72
N LEU A 98 2.52 6.06 -4.40
CA LEU A 98 2.45 4.94 -3.45
C LEU A 98 1.11 4.20 -3.57
N ALA A 99 -0.01 4.91 -3.72
CA ALA A 99 -1.31 4.30 -3.95
C ALA A 99 -1.37 3.56 -5.30
N GLN A 100 -0.73 4.10 -6.34
CA GLN A 100 -0.56 3.43 -7.62
C GLN A 100 0.21 2.11 -7.47
N LEU A 101 1.28 2.13 -6.68
CA LEU A 101 2.10 0.96 -6.39
C LEU A 101 1.28 -0.12 -5.68
N VAL A 102 0.59 0.23 -4.58
CA VAL A 102 -0.22 -0.72 -3.80
C VAL A 102 -1.35 -1.32 -4.63
N ARG A 103 -2.07 -0.50 -5.41
CA ARG A 103 -3.11 -1.03 -6.32
C ARG A 103 -2.52 -1.96 -7.37
N GLY A 104 -1.44 -1.55 -8.03
CA GLY A 104 -0.76 -2.37 -9.03
C GLY A 104 -0.26 -3.70 -8.48
N ALA A 105 0.23 -3.70 -7.25
CA ALA A 105 0.70 -4.90 -6.55
C ALA A 105 -0.41 -5.92 -6.30
N HIS A 106 -1.67 -5.49 -6.23
CA HIS A 106 -2.83 -6.38 -6.06
C HIS A 106 -3.59 -6.66 -7.37
N ALA A 107 -3.42 -5.85 -8.41
CA ALA A 107 -4.19 -5.89 -9.65
C ALA A 107 -3.73 -6.95 -10.69
N ARG A 108 -3.11 -8.06 -10.27
CA ARG A 108 -2.63 -9.18 -11.14
C ARG A 108 -1.93 -8.70 -12.43
N GLY A 109 -1.03 -7.73 -12.34
CA GLY A 109 -0.21 -7.26 -13.48
C GLY A 109 -0.77 -6.04 -14.23
N GLN A 110 -1.89 -5.46 -13.80
CA GLN A 110 -2.40 -4.20 -14.33
C GLN A 110 -1.73 -3.00 -13.64
N TRP A 111 -0.55 -2.62 -14.14
CA TRP A 111 0.20 -1.45 -13.67
C TRP A 111 -0.21 -0.17 -14.43
N PRO A 112 -0.10 1.03 -13.84
CA PRO A 112 -0.46 2.29 -14.49
C PRO A 112 0.32 2.49 -15.80
N GLY A 113 -0.32 2.77 -16.93
CA GLY A 113 0.38 2.92 -18.23
C GLY A 113 1.46 4.02 -18.26
N PRO A 114 2.42 4.02 -19.21
CA PRO A 114 3.55 4.97 -19.27
C PRO A 114 3.13 6.44 -19.31
N LEU A 115 2.04 6.74 -20.03
CA LEU A 115 1.49 8.10 -20.05
C LEU A 115 1.00 8.54 -18.67
N MET A 116 0.30 7.67 -17.92
CA MET A 116 -0.13 7.97 -16.56
C MET A 116 1.07 8.21 -15.67
N GLN A 117 2.09 7.37 -15.79
CA GLN A 117 3.29 7.48 -14.99
C GLN A 117 4.03 8.81 -15.22
N ALA A 118 4.19 9.21 -16.48
CA ALA A 118 4.79 10.49 -16.85
C ALA A 118 3.98 11.67 -16.32
N ARG A 119 2.65 11.63 -16.42
CA ARG A 119 1.76 12.66 -15.86
C ARG A 119 1.87 12.73 -14.35
N THR A 120 1.88 11.60 -13.65
CA THR A 120 2.03 11.57 -12.19
C THR A 120 3.37 12.13 -11.75
N LEU A 121 4.47 11.74 -12.41
CA LEU A 121 5.79 12.29 -12.15
C LEU A 121 5.83 13.81 -12.37
N ALA A 122 5.31 14.30 -13.49
CA ALA A 122 5.26 15.74 -13.77
C ALA A 122 4.42 16.49 -12.72
N GLY A 123 3.26 15.93 -12.33
CA GLY A 123 2.42 16.49 -11.28
C GLY A 123 3.15 16.56 -9.95
N THR A 124 3.75 15.46 -9.48
CA THR A 124 4.42 15.43 -8.18
C THR A 124 5.65 16.34 -8.12
N LEU A 125 6.41 16.45 -9.22
CA LEU A 125 7.50 17.42 -9.33
C LEU A 125 6.98 18.85 -9.20
N LEU A 126 5.99 19.24 -10.02
CA LEU A 126 5.42 20.59 -9.99
C LEU A 126 4.83 20.93 -8.61
N GLY A 127 4.07 20.01 -8.02
CA GLY A 127 3.45 20.21 -6.72
C GLY A 127 4.48 20.38 -5.60
N TYR A 128 5.51 19.53 -5.57
CA TYR A 128 6.58 19.62 -4.57
C TYR A 128 7.39 20.92 -4.72
N THR A 129 7.82 21.25 -5.94
CA THR A 129 8.70 22.41 -6.18
C THR A 129 7.98 23.73 -5.99
N ALA A 130 6.67 23.78 -6.21
CA ALA A 130 5.86 24.96 -5.92
C ALA A 130 5.58 25.14 -4.41
N GLY A 131 5.80 24.11 -3.59
CA GLY A 131 5.55 24.15 -2.16
C GLY A 131 4.16 23.69 -1.71
N LEU A 132 3.39 22.99 -2.57
CA LEU A 132 2.19 22.29 -2.09
C LEU A 132 2.58 21.18 -1.12
N LEU A 133 1.62 20.72 -0.32
CA LEU A 133 1.79 19.58 0.59
C LEU A 133 1.86 18.26 -0.20
N VAL A 134 2.93 18.09 -0.96
CA VAL A 134 3.29 16.90 -1.72
C VAL A 134 4.66 16.48 -1.25
N GLY A 135 4.85 15.19 -1.01
CA GLY A 135 6.13 14.66 -0.56
C GLY A 135 7.09 14.43 -1.71
N ARG A 136 8.40 14.72 -1.52
CA ARG A 136 9.43 14.31 -2.49
C ARG A 136 9.61 12.79 -2.55
N ASP A 137 9.10 12.04 -1.59
CA ASP A 137 9.05 10.57 -1.64
C ASP A 137 8.20 10.04 -2.81
N ALA A 138 7.23 10.83 -3.29
CA ALA A 138 6.36 10.48 -4.41
C ALA A 138 7.12 10.30 -5.75
N PRO A 139 7.87 11.29 -6.28
CA PRO A 139 8.64 11.11 -7.52
C PRO A 139 9.72 10.02 -7.39
N PHE A 140 10.34 9.84 -6.22
CA PHE A 140 11.31 8.77 -5.99
C PHE A 140 10.68 7.37 -6.04
N THR A 141 9.52 7.17 -5.41
CA THR A 141 8.72 5.94 -5.53
C THR A 141 8.42 5.62 -7.00
N MET A 142 8.14 6.67 -7.78
CA MET A 142 7.83 6.56 -9.20
C MET A 142 9.02 6.11 -10.05
N LEU A 143 10.22 6.59 -9.73
CA LEU A 143 11.45 6.13 -10.38
C LEU A 143 11.70 4.64 -10.15
N GLY A 144 11.29 4.09 -9.01
CA GLY A 144 11.33 2.66 -8.78
C GLY A 144 10.50 1.86 -9.79
N GLN A 145 9.28 2.33 -10.07
CA GLN A 145 8.40 1.73 -11.08
C GLN A 145 8.97 1.91 -12.50
N LEU A 146 9.54 3.08 -12.80
CA LEU A 146 10.19 3.36 -14.07
C LEU A 146 11.43 2.48 -14.29
N GLY A 147 12.29 2.35 -13.27
CA GLY A 147 13.48 1.49 -13.31
C GLY A 147 13.11 0.04 -13.59
N THR A 148 12.03 -0.45 -13.00
CA THR A 148 11.54 -1.81 -13.27
C THR A 148 11.06 -1.97 -14.72
N ARG A 149 10.42 -0.93 -15.28
CA ARG A 149 10.01 -0.94 -16.69
C ARG A 149 11.20 -0.96 -17.64
N LEU A 150 12.23 -0.16 -17.37
CA LEU A 150 13.47 -0.15 -18.15
C LEU A 150 14.17 -1.52 -18.06
N LEU A 151 14.25 -2.08 -16.85
CA LEU A 151 14.81 -3.42 -16.65
C LEU A 151 14.01 -4.49 -17.39
N ARG A 152 12.67 -4.39 -17.41
CA ARG A 152 11.78 -5.27 -18.17
C ARG A 152 11.91 -5.13 -19.70
N GLN A 153 12.35 -3.98 -20.20
CA GLN A 153 12.66 -3.84 -21.62
C GLN A 153 14.00 -4.53 -21.97
N ALA A 154 14.97 -4.47 -21.06
CA ALA A 154 16.26 -5.13 -21.21
C ALA A 154 16.22 -6.63 -20.92
N THR A 155 15.27 -7.09 -20.09
CA THR A 155 15.19 -8.49 -19.60
C THR A 155 13.78 -9.05 -19.73
N ARG A 156 13.65 -10.37 -19.93
CA ARG A 156 12.34 -11.02 -20.03
C ARG A 156 11.80 -11.40 -18.65
N LEU A 157 11.23 -10.42 -17.95
CA LEU A 157 10.58 -10.62 -16.65
C LEU A 157 9.20 -11.25 -16.82
N ASP A 158 8.90 -12.27 -16.03
CA ASP A 158 7.55 -12.80 -15.91
C ASP A 158 6.66 -11.88 -15.04
N THR A 159 5.39 -12.26 -14.84
CA THR A 159 4.44 -11.44 -14.07
C THR A 159 4.79 -11.37 -12.58
N VAL A 160 5.33 -12.43 -12.00
CA VAL A 160 5.69 -12.52 -10.58
C VAL A 160 6.95 -11.69 -10.33
N GLU A 161 7.99 -11.91 -11.14
CA GLU A 161 9.22 -11.12 -11.15
C GLU A 161 8.92 -9.64 -11.37
N THR A 162 8.07 -9.29 -12.34
CA THR A 162 7.68 -7.89 -12.58
C THR A 162 7.04 -7.29 -11.34
N ARG A 163 6.15 -8.01 -10.65
CA ARG A 163 5.53 -7.52 -9.41
C ARG A 163 6.55 -7.33 -8.30
N THR A 164 7.34 -8.36 -8.02
CA THR A 164 8.36 -8.36 -6.96
C THR A 164 9.39 -7.26 -7.21
N LEU A 165 9.88 -7.13 -8.44
CA LEU A 165 10.85 -6.11 -8.82
C LEU A 165 10.24 -4.71 -8.83
N THR A 166 8.95 -4.54 -9.19
CA THR A 166 8.31 -3.20 -9.12
C THR A 166 8.24 -2.70 -7.68
N LEU A 167 7.90 -3.59 -6.75
CA LEU A 167 7.94 -3.32 -5.32
C LEU A 167 9.38 -3.04 -4.84
N ALA A 168 10.33 -3.88 -5.24
CA ALA A 168 11.73 -3.70 -4.88
C ALA A 168 12.33 -2.39 -5.42
N GLY A 169 11.98 -1.99 -6.64
CA GLY A 169 12.37 -0.71 -7.22
C GLY A 169 11.78 0.47 -6.45
N ALA A 170 10.51 0.39 -6.05
CA ALA A 170 9.90 1.42 -5.21
C ALA A 170 10.58 1.51 -3.83
N ALA A 171 10.96 0.37 -3.24
CA ALA A 171 11.76 0.33 -2.01
C ALA A 171 13.13 0.97 -2.23
N ALA A 172 13.74 0.83 -3.40
CA ALA A 172 14.98 1.52 -3.76
C ALA A 172 14.81 3.04 -3.85
N GLY A 173 13.78 3.51 -4.53
CA GLY A 173 13.45 4.94 -4.57
C GLY A 173 13.22 5.51 -3.17
N LEU A 174 12.38 4.85 -2.36
CA LEU A 174 12.12 5.27 -0.99
C LEU A 174 13.36 5.16 -0.08
N GLY A 175 14.18 4.13 -0.24
CA GLY A 175 15.41 3.95 0.52
C GLY A 175 16.41 5.07 0.29
N THR A 176 16.53 5.52 -0.96
CA THR A 176 17.38 6.67 -1.32
C THR A 176 16.85 7.98 -0.77
N VAL A 177 15.55 8.28 -0.95
CA VAL A 177 14.98 9.56 -0.51
C VAL A 177 14.90 9.69 1.01
N LEU A 178 14.62 8.60 1.72
CA LEU A 178 14.49 8.61 3.18
C LEU A 178 15.84 8.40 3.89
N HIS A 179 16.91 8.08 3.14
CA HIS A 179 18.21 7.66 3.66
C HIS A 179 18.08 6.51 4.69
N ALA A 180 17.12 5.61 4.43
CA ALA A 180 16.73 4.55 5.35
C ALA A 180 16.33 3.28 4.57
N PRO A 181 17.29 2.60 3.91
CA PRO A 181 16.99 1.53 2.96
C PRO A 181 16.23 0.34 3.58
N LEU A 182 16.57 -0.05 4.82
CA LEU A 182 15.89 -1.15 5.50
C LEU A 182 14.45 -0.78 5.89
N ALA A 183 14.25 0.43 6.43
CA ALA A 183 12.91 0.93 6.77
C ALA A 183 12.03 1.04 5.52
N ALA A 184 12.58 1.52 4.40
CA ALA A 184 11.87 1.59 3.12
C ALA A 184 11.50 0.20 2.56
N ALA A 185 12.39 -0.79 2.68
CA ALA A 185 12.09 -2.16 2.26
C ALA A 185 10.95 -2.78 3.08
N VAL A 186 10.98 -2.59 4.40
CA VAL A 186 9.90 -3.05 5.29
C VAL A 186 8.61 -2.29 5.01
N LEU A 187 8.69 -0.97 4.79
CA LEU A 187 7.53 -0.14 4.42
C LEU A 187 6.82 -0.69 3.18
N ILE A 188 7.55 -0.99 2.11
CA ILE A 188 6.94 -1.54 0.89
C ILE A 188 6.31 -2.92 1.13
N ALA A 189 6.92 -3.76 1.98
CA ALA A 189 6.38 -5.07 2.29
C ALA A 189 5.14 -5.01 3.20
N GLU A 190 5.04 -4.00 4.08
CA GLU A 190 3.97 -3.81 5.06
C GLU A 190 2.78 -3.04 4.47
N VAL A 191 3.05 -1.97 3.74
CA VAL A 191 2.04 -1.00 3.28
C VAL A 191 1.00 -1.58 2.30
N LEU A 192 1.20 -2.81 1.82
CA LEU A 192 0.23 -3.52 0.99
C LEU A 192 -1.04 -3.90 1.78
N TYR A 193 -0.92 -4.08 3.09
CA TYR A 193 -1.98 -4.64 3.92
C TYR A 193 -2.43 -3.68 5.02
N ARG A 194 -3.70 -3.82 5.43
CA ARG A 194 -4.29 -3.04 6.53
C ARG A 194 -4.17 -3.73 7.90
N ARG A 195 -3.75 -4.98 7.92
CA ARG A 195 -3.41 -5.72 9.14
C ARG A 195 -1.89 -5.79 9.27
N PHE A 196 -1.40 -6.15 10.46
CA PHE A 196 -0.01 -6.51 10.73
C PHE A 196 0.43 -7.75 9.93
N GLU A 197 0.48 -7.64 8.62
CA GLU A 197 0.87 -8.69 7.68
C GLU A 197 1.91 -8.12 6.73
N PHE A 198 2.91 -8.94 6.42
CA PHE A 198 3.97 -8.61 5.47
C PHE A 198 3.86 -9.46 4.23
N GLU A 199 4.18 -8.85 3.10
CA GLU A 199 4.54 -9.59 1.90
C GLU A 199 5.98 -10.10 2.00
N PHE A 200 6.20 -11.18 2.76
CA PHE A 200 7.55 -11.70 3.02
C PHE A 200 8.30 -12.13 1.75
N GLU A 201 7.59 -12.54 0.70
CA GLU A 201 8.17 -12.96 -0.59
C GLU A 201 8.92 -11.82 -1.30
N VAL A 202 8.51 -10.56 -1.06
CA VAL A 202 9.16 -9.39 -1.69
C VAL A 202 10.17 -8.71 -0.77
N LEU A 203 10.23 -9.07 0.51
CA LEU A 203 11.06 -8.39 1.50
C LEU A 203 12.55 -8.43 1.14
N MET A 204 13.11 -9.62 0.89
CA MET A 204 14.52 -9.76 0.52
C MET A 204 14.87 -9.03 -0.79
N PRO A 205 14.07 -9.14 -1.86
CA PRO A 205 14.23 -8.32 -3.06
C PRO A 205 14.21 -6.81 -2.79
N CYS A 206 13.28 -6.35 -1.95
CA CYS A 206 13.18 -4.94 -1.56
C CYS A 206 14.41 -4.49 -0.77
N VAL A 207 14.91 -5.30 0.17
CA VAL A 207 16.14 -5.00 0.93
C VAL A 207 17.34 -4.89 -0.01
N LEU A 208 17.53 -5.86 -0.91
CA LEU A 208 18.66 -5.87 -1.84
C LEU A 208 18.63 -4.66 -2.78
N ALA A 209 17.47 -4.36 -3.36
CA ALA A 209 17.31 -3.21 -4.24
C ALA A 209 17.48 -1.89 -3.48
N ALA A 210 16.93 -1.77 -2.27
CA ALA A 210 17.05 -0.56 -1.45
C ALA A 210 18.47 -0.28 -0.99
N VAL A 211 19.18 -1.30 -0.52
CA VAL A 211 20.59 -1.17 -0.14
C VAL A 211 21.45 -0.85 -1.36
N ALA A 212 21.25 -1.52 -2.50
CA ALA A 212 22.02 -1.23 -3.72
C ALA A 212 21.75 0.19 -4.25
N GLY A 213 20.48 0.63 -4.26
CA GLY A 213 20.12 1.98 -4.67
C GLY A 213 20.69 3.05 -3.74
N TYR A 214 20.59 2.85 -2.43
CA TYR A 214 21.19 3.74 -1.44
C TYR A 214 22.73 3.73 -1.51
N ALA A 215 23.36 2.59 -1.81
CA ALA A 215 24.81 2.52 -2.03
C ALA A 215 25.27 3.40 -3.20
N VAL A 216 24.54 3.35 -4.33
CA VAL A 216 24.84 4.19 -5.50
C VAL A 216 24.58 5.67 -5.21
N TYR A 217 23.42 5.98 -4.62
CA TYR A 217 23.07 7.36 -4.25
C TYR A 217 24.05 7.97 -3.24
N GLY A 218 24.38 7.20 -2.19
CA GLY A 218 25.31 7.63 -1.15
C GLY A 218 26.77 7.71 -1.60
N ALA A 219 27.16 7.01 -2.66
CA ALA A 219 28.46 7.25 -3.30
C ALA A 219 28.56 8.65 -3.93
N ALA A 220 27.42 9.26 -4.32
CA ALA A 220 27.38 10.61 -4.87
C ALA A 220 27.17 11.69 -3.79
N PHE A 221 26.32 11.43 -2.78
CA PHE A 221 25.88 12.45 -1.81
C PHE A 221 26.20 12.14 -0.34
N GLY A 222 26.80 10.98 -0.04
CA GLY A 222 27.13 10.54 1.31
C GLY A 222 26.09 9.60 1.94
N PHE A 223 26.48 9.00 3.07
CA PHE A 223 25.70 7.99 3.82
C PHE A 223 25.09 8.52 5.13
N THR A 224 24.95 9.84 5.23
CA THR A 224 24.36 10.48 6.40
C THR A 224 22.85 10.20 6.47
N PRO A 225 22.28 9.96 7.66
CA PRO A 225 20.82 9.90 7.83
C PRO A 225 20.16 11.17 7.32
N LEU A 226 18.95 11.05 6.76
CA LEU A 226 18.22 12.20 6.22
C LEU A 226 18.01 13.26 7.29
N LEU A 227 17.46 12.82 8.42
CA LEU A 227 17.26 13.61 9.62
C LEU A 227 18.31 13.19 10.66
N SER A 228 18.87 14.16 11.36
CA SER A 228 19.87 13.93 12.40
C SER A 228 19.35 14.33 13.77
N VAL A 229 19.73 13.55 14.79
CA VAL A 229 19.46 13.86 16.18
C VAL A 229 20.81 14.00 16.89
N GLU A 230 21.15 15.20 17.35
CA GLU A 230 22.45 15.47 17.99
C GLU A 230 22.50 14.96 19.44
N ALA A 231 21.40 15.08 20.17
CA ALA A 231 21.32 14.71 21.57
C ALA A 231 19.97 14.05 21.87
N LEU A 232 19.88 12.74 21.62
CA LEU A 232 18.69 12.00 22.01
C LEU A 232 18.71 11.72 23.52
N GLN A 233 17.77 12.30 24.26
CA GLN A 233 17.56 11.95 25.66
C GLN A 233 16.66 10.72 25.73
N VAL A 234 17.19 9.59 26.23
CA VAL A 234 16.34 8.43 26.52
C VAL A 234 15.32 8.86 27.58
N PRO A 235 14.00 8.74 27.32
CA PRO A 235 12.98 9.15 28.27
C PRO A 235 13.21 8.54 29.65
N ALA A 236 13.35 9.40 30.67
CA ALA A 236 13.28 8.93 32.04
C ALA A 236 11.89 8.30 32.27
N PHE A 237 11.79 7.23 33.07
CA PHE A 237 10.52 6.55 33.32
C PHE A 237 9.43 7.51 33.85
N ALA A 238 9.83 8.54 34.63
CA ALA A 238 8.94 9.58 35.13
C ALA A 238 8.30 10.44 34.01
N GLN A 239 8.95 10.57 32.85
CA GLN A 239 8.44 11.31 31.69
C GLN A 239 7.58 10.44 30.76
N ALA A 240 7.53 9.12 30.98
CA ALA A 240 6.76 8.19 30.15
C ALA A 240 5.27 8.57 30.01
N PRO A 241 4.56 9.06 31.06
CA PRO A 241 3.17 9.51 30.90
C PRO A 241 3.01 10.70 29.95
N ALA A 242 3.97 11.64 29.94
CA ALA A 242 3.92 12.80 29.07
C ALA A 242 4.18 12.39 27.60
N PHE A 243 5.16 11.52 27.35
CA PHE A 243 5.39 10.96 26.01
C PHE A 243 4.21 10.11 25.51
N LEU A 244 3.56 9.36 26.40
CA LEU A 244 2.32 8.65 26.09
C LEU A 244 1.19 9.64 25.75
N GLY A 245 1.11 10.77 26.46
CA GLY A 245 0.20 11.87 26.15
C GLY A 245 0.43 12.46 24.75
N VAL A 246 1.69 12.69 24.36
CA VAL A 246 2.05 13.10 22.99
C VAL A 246 1.60 12.05 21.97
N ALA A 247 1.97 10.79 22.19
CA ALA A 247 1.61 9.68 21.30
C ALA A 247 0.08 9.58 21.12
N LEU A 248 -0.69 9.64 22.20
CA LEU A 248 -2.15 9.61 22.19
C LEU A 248 -2.74 10.80 21.42
N ALA A 249 -2.32 12.02 21.74
CA ALA A 249 -2.85 13.22 21.11
C ALA A 249 -2.58 13.26 19.60
N VAL A 250 -1.35 12.92 19.17
CA VAL A 250 -1.00 12.87 17.75
C VAL A 250 -1.72 11.72 17.04
N THR A 251 -1.86 10.56 17.69
CA THR A 251 -2.66 9.44 17.16
C THR A 251 -4.11 9.87 16.93
N LEU A 252 -4.74 10.54 17.89
CA LEU A 252 -6.12 11.02 17.75
C LEU A 252 -6.26 12.06 16.64
N ALA A 253 -5.28 12.97 16.50
CA ALA A 253 -5.25 13.91 15.38
C ALA A 253 -5.14 13.18 14.04
N ALA A 254 -4.22 12.20 13.93
CA ALA A 254 -4.08 11.39 12.73
C ALA A 254 -5.37 10.61 12.41
N TRP A 255 -6.00 10.03 13.41
CA TRP A 255 -7.26 9.31 13.26
C TRP A 255 -8.41 10.23 12.82
N ALA A 256 -8.49 11.44 13.39
CA ALA A 256 -9.44 12.46 12.96
C ALA A 256 -9.25 12.86 11.49
N SER A 257 -8.01 12.86 10.98
CA SER A 257 -7.74 13.15 9.55
C SER A 257 -8.42 12.15 8.61
N LEU A 258 -8.57 10.88 9.03
CA LEU A 258 -9.22 9.82 8.25
C LEU A 258 -10.72 10.06 8.04
N PHE A 259 -11.34 10.83 8.95
CA PHE A 259 -12.73 11.25 8.83
C PHE A 259 -12.84 12.63 8.18
N ALA A 260 -11.97 13.57 8.56
CA ALA A 260 -11.95 14.92 8.02
C ALA A 260 -11.74 14.93 6.51
N CYS A 261 -10.96 13.99 5.97
CA CYS A 261 -10.79 13.89 4.52
C CYS A 261 -12.10 13.60 3.78
N ARG A 262 -13.08 12.94 4.44
CA ARG A 262 -14.38 12.60 3.85
C ARG A 262 -15.32 13.80 3.69
N VAL A 263 -15.00 14.95 4.30
CA VAL A 263 -15.75 16.20 4.13
C VAL A 263 -15.77 16.64 2.67
N ILE A 264 -14.71 16.35 1.91
CA ILE A 264 -14.68 16.64 0.47
C ILE A 264 -15.60 15.65 -0.27
N PRO A 265 -16.63 16.15 -0.99
CA PRO A 265 -17.55 15.31 -1.74
C PRO A 265 -16.84 14.60 -2.90
N GLU A 266 -17.22 13.36 -3.17
CA GLU A 266 -16.65 12.55 -4.27
C GLU A 266 -16.83 13.19 -5.66
N ARG A 267 -17.90 13.97 -5.85
CA ARG A 267 -18.11 14.77 -7.07
C ARG A 267 -17.02 15.82 -7.34
N TRP A 268 -16.28 16.25 -6.31
CA TRP A 268 -15.19 17.23 -6.43
C TRP A 268 -13.84 16.56 -6.65
N THR A 269 -13.75 15.26 -6.40
CA THR A 269 -12.51 14.51 -6.54
C THR A 269 -12.38 13.88 -7.94
N THR A 270 -13.43 13.92 -8.75
CA THR A 270 -13.50 13.37 -10.12
C THR A 270 -13.96 14.41 -11.15
N GLY A 271 -13.73 14.12 -12.44
CA GLY A 271 -14.26 14.90 -13.57
C GLY A 271 -13.77 16.35 -13.63
N VAL A 272 -14.64 17.24 -14.14
CA VAL A 272 -14.33 18.66 -14.40
C VAL A 272 -14.12 19.49 -13.13
N TRP A 273 -14.64 19.03 -11.99
CA TRP A 273 -14.49 19.73 -10.70
C TRP A 273 -13.14 19.48 -10.04
N ARG A 274 -12.42 18.43 -10.44
CA ARG A 274 -11.16 18.04 -9.82
C ARG A 274 -10.07 19.11 -9.94
N PRO A 275 -9.79 19.71 -11.12
CA PRO A 275 -8.83 20.82 -11.21
C PRO A 275 -9.26 22.04 -10.37
N LEU A 276 -10.57 22.32 -10.29
CA LEU A 276 -11.08 23.41 -9.45
C LEU A 276 -10.85 23.14 -7.96
N ALA A 277 -11.08 21.91 -7.50
CA ALA A 277 -10.79 21.50 -6.13
C ALA A 277 -9.28 21.55 -5.81
N GLY A 278 -8.42 21.14 -6.76
CA GLY A 278 -6.97 21.30 -6.66
C GLY A 278 -6.53 22.76 -6.60
N GLY A 279 -7.17 23.63 -7.39
CA GLY A 279 -6.89 25.07 -7.35
C GLY A 279 -7.34 25.73 -6.05
N LEU A 280 -8.49 25.33 -5.51
CA LEU A 280 -8.94 25.77 -4.19
C LEU A 280 -8.01 25.29 -3.08
N PHE A 281 -7.50 24.06 -3.17
CA PHE A 281 -6.48 23.54 -2.25
C PHE A 281 -5.18 24.37 -2.32
N GLY A 282 -4.72 24.69 -3.52
CA GLY A 282 -3.56 25.57 -3.72
C GLY A 282 -3.81 26.99 -3.18
N LEU A 283 -5.01 27.54 -3.38
CA LEU A 283 -5.40 28.84 -2.81
C LEU A 283 -5.44 28.82 -1.29
N LEU A 284 -5.97 27.76 -0.68
CA LEU A 284 -5.96 27.60 0.78
C LEU A 284 -4.53 27.49 1.31
N THR A 285 -3.66 26.76 0.62
CA THR A 285 -2.24 26.64 0.98
C THR A 285 -1.54 28.00 0.93
N ALA A 286 -1.75 28.76 -0.16
CA ALA A 286 -1.26 30.13 -0.31
C ALA A 286 -1.77 31.05 0.80
N ALA A 287 -3.07 30.97 1.10
CA ALA A 287 -3.69 31.77 2.15
C ALA A 287 -3.03 31.54 3.51
N ILE A 288 -2.87 30.28 3.90
CA ILE A 288 -2.23 29.94 5.17
C ILE A 288 -0.76 30.35 5.17
N ALA A 289 -0.05 30.19 4.05
CA ALA A 289 1.36 30.59 3.94
C ALA A 289 1.58 32.10 4.14
N VAL A 290 0.70 32.94 3.58
CA VAL A 290 0.80 34.40 3.66
C VAL A 290 0.29 34.96 4.98
N TRP A 291 -0.86 34.46 5.48
CA TRP A 291 -1.53 35.06 6.64
C TRP A 291 -1.23 34.38 7.98
N SER A 292 -0.72 33.14 7.97
CA SER A 292 -0.44 32.39 9.19
C SER A 292 1.04 32.03 9.31
N THR A 293 1.54 31.14 8.45
CA THR A 293 2.94 30.69 8.50
C THR A 293 3.37 30.04 7.18
N PRO A 294 4.52 30.43 6.59
CA PRO A 294 5.05 29.79 5.39
C PRO A 294 5.56 28.36 5.66
N ALA A 295 5.64 27.94 6.92
CA ALA A 295 6.05 26.60 7.34
C ALA A 295 5.09 25.48 6.87
N VAL A 296 3.92 25.83 6.35
CA VAL A 296 3.00 24.88 5.73
C VAL A 296 3.44 24.40 4.33
N LEU A 297 4.37 25.12 3.71
CA LEU A 297 4.86 24.80 2.37
C LEU A 297 5.79 23.58 2.38
N GLY A 298 5.72 22.79 1.31
CA GLY A 298 6.54 21.60 1.11
C GLY A 298 6.18 20.41 2.03
N ASP A 299 7.02 19.38 1.99
CA ASP A 299 6.79 18.11 2.68
C ASP A 299 6.99 18.17 4.21
N GLY A 300 7.71 19.18 4.70
CA GLY A 300 7.93 19.44 6.12
C GLY A 300 9.16 18.76 6.72
N ALA A 301 9.99 18.05 5.93
CA ALA A 301 11.13 17.31 6.48
C ALA A 301 12.14 18.22 7.21
N GLY A 302 12.45 19.40 6.65
CA GLY A 302 13.33 20.36 7.32
C GLY A 302 12.72 20.97 8.58
N TRP A 303 11.41 21.15 8.63
CA TRP A 303 10.72 21.58 9.85
C TRP A 303 10.76 20.51 10.94
N VAL A 304 10.59 19.24 10.56
CA VAL A 304 10.81 18.12 11.47
C VAL A 304 12.24 18.14 11.99
N GLN A 305 13.24 18.36 11.14
CA GLN A 305 14.63 18.50 11.57
C GLN A 305 14.82 19.61 12.62
N LEU A 306 14.20 20.78 12.44
CA LEU A 306 14.26 21.84 13.45
C LEU A 306 13.65 21.40 14.79
N GLY A 307 12.57 20.61 14.75
CA GLY A 307 11.99 19.98 15.94
C GLY A 307 12.94 18.98 16.61
N LEU A 308 13.62 18.15 15.81
CA LEU A 308 14.66 17.23 16.28
C LEU A 308 15.89 17.92 16.88
N SER A 309 16.16 19.14 16.42
CA SER A 309 17.28 19.95 16.91
C SER A 309 16.87 20.81 18.11
N GLY A 310 15.61 20.73 18.57
CA GLY A 310 15.10 21.50 19.71
C GLY A 310 14.92 23.00 19.42
N PHE A 311 14.90 23.41 18.15
CA PHE A 311 14.77 24.82 17.75
C PHE A 311 13.33 25.31 17.63
N LEU A 312 12.35 24.42 17.77
CA LEU A 312 10.94 24.78 17.68
C LEU A 312 10.30 24.87 19.07
N GLY A 313 9.54 25.93 19.30
CA GLY A 313 8.71 26.11 20.49
C GLY A 313 7.26 25.62 20.32
N PRO A 314 6.35 26.04 21.21
CA PRO A 314 4.93 25.69 21.15
C PRO A 314 4.22 26.08 19.85
N GLU A 315 4.73 27.06 19.10
CA GLU A 315 4.23 27.48 17.79
C GLU A 315 4.26 26.36 16.73
N ALA A 316 5.11 25.33 16.93
CA ALA A 316 5.09 24.13 16.11
C ALA A 316 3.73 23.43 16.12
N LEU A 317 2.98 23.52 17.24
CA LEU A 317 1.64 22.94 17.33
C LEU A 317 0.66 23.61 16.36
N GLY A 318 0.71 24.94 16.26
CA GLY A 318 -0.12 25.71 15.33
C GLY A 318 0.25 25.43 13.87
N THR A 319 1.55 25.33 13.57
CA THR A 319 2.03 24.94 12.25
C THR A 319 1.61 23.51 11.89
N GLY A 320 1.78 22.58 12.82
CA GLY A 320 1.33 21.19 12.68
C GLY A 320 -0.17 21.09 12.45
N ALA A 321 -0.98 21.89 13.14
CA ALA A 321 -2.43 21.94 12.96
C ALA A 321 -2.84 22.46 11.57
N TRP A 322 -2.16 23.48 11.05
CA TRP A 322 -2.41 23.94 9.67
C TRP A 322 -2.02 22.88 8.63
N ARG A 323 -0.86 22.23 8.81
CA ARG A 323 -0.44 21.14 7.91
C ARG A 323 -1.39 19.94 8.02
N TRP A 324 -1.89 19.64 9.22
CA TRP A 324 -2.92 18.62 9.44
C TRP A 324 -4.21 18.93 8.66
N LEU A 325 -4.68 20.17 8.71
CA LEU A 325 -5.86 20.61 7.94
C LEU A 325 -5.63 20.44 6.44
N LEU A 326 -4.48 20.90 5.94
CA LEU A 326 -4.10 20.73 4.54
C LEU A 326 -3.98 19.24 4.16
N LEU A 327 -3.43 18.40 5.01
CA LEU A 327 -3.34 16.96 4.75
C LEU A 327 -4.73 16.32 4.70
N ALA A 328 -5.60 16.63 5.67
CA ALA A 328 -6.96 16.11 5.73
C ALA A 328 -7.74 16.48 4.46
N LEU A 329 -7.70 17.74 4.03
CA LEU A 329 -8.36 18.19 2.80
C LEU A 329 -7.65 17.70 1.53
N GLY A 330 -6.33 17.59 1.55
CA GLY A 330 -5.52 17.18 0.41
C GLY A 330 -5.64 15.69 0.09
N ALA A 331 -5.81 14.83 1.11
CA ALA A 331 -5.71 13.38 0.96
C ALA A 331 -6.67 12.80 -0.09
N ARG A 332 -7.95 13.22 -0.11
CA ARG A 332 -8.92 12.75 -1.12
C ARG A 332 -8.65 13.28 -2.54
N LEU A 333 -7.89 14.37 -2.65
CA LEU A 333 -7.44 14.94 -3.90
C LEU A 333 -6.09 14.36 -4.36
N ALA A 334 -5.51 13.43 -3.60
CA ALA A 334 -4.18 12.86 -3.79
C ALA A 334 -3.02 13.82 -3.50
N PHE A 335 -3.21 14.78 -2.59
CA PHE A 335 -2.13 15.56 -1.96
C PHE A 335 -1.84 15.00 -0.57
N GLY A 336 -0.59 15.09 -0.11
CA GLY A 336 -0.21 14.86 1.29
C GLY A 336 -0.31 13.43 1.84
N GLY A 337 -0.71 12.44 1.04
CA GLY A 337 -0.88 11.04 1.49
C GLY A 337 0.41 10.21 1.61
N GLY A 338 1.57 10.81 1.31
CA GLY A 338 2.88 10.14 1.30
C GLY A 338 3.58 10.10 2.66
N VAL A 339 4.77 9.50 2.69
CA VAL A 339 5.57 9.27 3.90
C VAL A 339 6.00 10.59 4.53
N LEU A 340 6.65 11.46 3.76
CA LEU A 340 7.25 12.69 4.29
C LEU A 340 6.21 13.72 4.74
N PRO A 341 5.09 13.95 4.03
CA PRO A 341 4.02 14.81 4.53
C PRO A 341 3.43 14.33 5.86
N SER A 342 3.20 13.02 6.01
CA SER A 342 2.72 12.44 7.27
C SER A 342 3.73 12.62 8.41
N VAL A 343 5.02 12.38 8.15
CA VAL A 343 6.11 12.66 9.11
C VAL A 343 6.16 14.15 9.45
N GLY A 344 5.98 15.04 8.47
CA GLY A 344 5.94 16.49 8.63
C GLY A 344 4.84 16.96 9.57
N VAL A 345 3.61 16.47 9.37
CA VAL A 345 2.46 16.80 10.25
C VAL A 345 2.67 16.22 11.64
N GLY A 346 2.95 14.92 11.73
CA GLY A 346 3.13 14.23 13.01
C GLY A 346 4.27 14.79 13.83
N GLY A 347 5.42 15.05 13.19
CA GLY A 347 6.60 15.59 13.85
C GLY A 347 6.37 16.98 14.43
N LEU A 348 5.71 17.87 13.69
CA LEU A 348 5.41 19.23 14.19
C LEU A 348 4.38 19.24 15.31
N LEU A 349 3.33 18.41 15.22
CA LEU A 349 2.40 18.22 16.33
C LEU A 349 3.12 17.65 17.56
N GLY A 350 4.02 16.68 17.34
CA GLY A 350 4.86 16.09 18.39
C GLY A 350 5.79 17.10 19.05
N ALA A 351 6.51 17.91 18.27
CA ALA A 351 7.39 18.97 18.76
C ALA A 351 6.61 20.00 19.61
N GLY A 352 5.48 20.47 19.09
CA GLY A 352 4.63 21.44 19.77
C GLY A 352 4.02 20.89 21.06
N LEU A 353 3.54 19.65 21.06
CA LEU A 353 3.03 19.01 22.29
C LEU A 353 4.14 18.71 23.29
N GLY A 354 5.32 18.29 22.81
CA GLY A 354 6.48 18.01 23.66
C GLY A 354 6.92 19.23 24.43
N THR A 355 7.05 20.38 23.75
CA THR A 355 7.38 21.66 24.38
C THR A 355 6.32 22.12 25.38
N VAL A 356 5.03 21.99 25.05
CA VAL A 356 3.92 22.32 25.97
C VAL A 356 3.93 21.44 27.21
N LEU A 357 4.25 20.15 27.07
CA LEU A 357 4.31 19.19 28.18
C LEU A 357 5.66 19.20 28.92
N GLY A 358 6.63 20.02 28.49
CA GLY A 358 7.94 20.12 29.12
C GLY A 358 8.81 18.87 28.99
N VAL A 359 8.60 18.07 27.94
CA VAL A 359 9.46 16.92 27.61
C VAL A 359 10.41 17.25 26.46
N ASP A 360 11.42 16.41 26.27
CA ASP A 360 12.39 16.57 25.19
C ASP A 360 11.70 16.68 23.81
N PRO A 361 11.81 17.84 23.11
CA PRO A 361 11.12 18.07 21.86
C PRO A 361 11.62 17.15 20.75
N ALA A 362 12.89 16.72 20.78
CA ALA A 362 13.43 15.82 19.75
C ALA A 362 12.75 14.45 19.81
N THR A 363 12.68 13.86 20.99
CA THR A 363 11.98 12.59 21.21
C THR A 363 10.48 12.70 20.94
N ALA A 364 9.85 13.80 21.38
CA ALA A 364 8.43 14.05 21.11
C ALA A 364 8.11 14.22 19.62
N THR A 365 9.02 14.86 18.87
CA THR A 365 8.93 14.99 17.40
C THR A 365 8.93 13.62 16.73
N LEU A 366 9.85 12.71 17.11
CA LEU A 366 9.89 11.36 16.54
C LEU A 366 8.67 10.52 16.94
N ILE A 367 8.22 10.60 18.19
CA ILE A 367 6.98 9.96 18.64
C ILE A 367 5.79 10.46 17.83
N GLY A 368 5.68 11.77 17.62
CA GLY A 368 4.63 12.35 16.80
C GLY A 368 4.68 11.88 15.35
N ALA A 369 5.87 11.85 14.74
CA ALA A 369 6.08 11.34 13.39
C ALA A 369 5.67 9.86 13.26
N VAL A 370 6.08 9.01 14.21
CA VAL A 370 5.75 7.58 14.24
C VAL A 370 4.24 7.38 14.39
N ALA A 371 3.60 8.07 15.35
CA ALA A 371 2.16 7.95 15.59
C ALA A 371 1.36 8.33 14.33
N PHE A 372 1.68 9.47 13.72
CA PHE A 372 0.94 9.97 12.57
C PHE A 372 1.16 9.10 11.32
N LEU A 373 2.40 8.69 11.05
CA LEU A 373 2.73 7.83 9.92
C LEU A 373 2.08 6.45 10.07
N THR A 374 2.07 5.90 11.29
CA THR A 374 1.41 4.62 11.59
C THR A 374 -0.08 4.68 11.25
N VAL A 375 -0.80 5.71 11.67
CA VAL A 375 -2.25 5.81 11.39
C VAL A 375 -2.53 6.09 9.91
N THR A 376 -1.73 6.93 9.26
CA THR A 376 -2.00 7.35 7.87
C THR A 376 -1.65 6.27 6.84
N LEU A 377 -0.55 5.55 7.02
CA LEU A 377 -0.12 4.50 6.10
C LEU A 377 -0.46 3.09 6.59
N ASN A 378 -0.90 2.94 7.83
CA ASN A 378 -1.14 1.66 8.45
C ASN A 378 0.08 0.72 8.39
N ALA A 379 1.27 1.29 8.59
CA ALA A 379 2.57 0.60 8.52
C ALA A 379 3.39 0.84 9.81
N PRO A 380 2.95 0.31 10.96
CA PRO A 380 3.55 0.52 12.27
C PRO A 380 5.03 0.11 12.39
N VAL A 381 5.41 -1.05 11.83
CA VAL A 381 6.80 -1.54 11.96
C VAL A 381 7.74 -0.68 11.13
N ALA A 382 7.35 -0.35 9.91
CA ALA A 382 8.08 0.56 9.05
C ALA A 382 8.23 1.97 9.65
N ALA A 383 7.17 2.50 10.28
CA ALA A 383 7.22 3.80 10.96
C ALA A 383 8.24 3.78 12.12
N ALA A 384 8.25 2.72 12.92
CA ALA A 384 9.21 2.54 14.00
C ALA A 384 10.66 2.42 13.48
N LEU A 385 10.89 1.60 12.45
CA LEU A 385 12.21 1.45 11.83
C LEU A 385 12.71 2.74 11.17
N LEU A 386 11.81 3.56 10.62
CA LEU A 386 12.18 4.84 10.05
C LEU A 386 12.66 5.82 11.12
N ALA A 387 11.97 5.87 12.27
CA ALA A 387 12.41 6.67 13.40
C ALA A 387 13.76 6.20 13.96
N VAL A 388 13.99 4.89 14.03
CA VAL A 388 15.29 4.31 14.44
C VAL A 388 16.39 4.64 13.43
N ALA A 389 16.10 4.60 12.13
CA ALA A 389 17.08 4.95 11.09
C ALA A 389 17.58 6.41 11.19
N TRP A 390 16.77 7.31 11.74
CA TRP A 390 17.12 8.72 11.91
C TRP A 390 17.64 9.06 13.32
N GLY A 391 17.00 8.51 14.36
CA GLY A 391 17.28 8.84 15.76
C GLY A 391 18.06 7.79 16.56
N GLY A 392 18.39 6.65 15.94
CA GLY A 392 19.18 5.57 16.53
C GLY A 392 18.39 4.52 17.32
N ASP A 393 19.07 3.42 17.67
CA ASP A 393 18.46 2.22 18.27
C ASP A 393 17.80 2.46 19.62
N ALA A 394 18.23 3.49 20.36
CA ALA A 394 17.67 3.84 21.67
C ALA A 394 16.17 4.21 21.61
N LEU A 395 15.66 4.62 20.45
CA LEU A 395 14.25 4.94 20.23
C LEU A 395 13.36 3.73 19.94
N LEU A 396 13.94 2.58 19.64
CA LEU A 396 13.18 1.41 19.21
C LEU A 396 12.03 1.08 20.18
N PRO A 397 12.22 1.03 21.52
CA PRO A 397 11.12 0.73 22.43
C PRO A 397 10.00 1.78 22.39
N ALA A 398 10.35 3.07 22.41
CA ALA A 398 9.37 4.16 22.40
C ALA A 398 8.59 4.20 21.08
N SER A 399 9.29 4.00 19.96
CA SER A 399 8.70 3.96 18.62
C SER A 399 7.74 2.79 18.45
N LEU A 400 8.09 1.58 18.90
CA LEU A 400 7.23 0.39 18.83
C LEU A 400 6.00 0.52 19.72
N LEU A 401 6.15 1.05 20.94
CA LEU A 401 5.02 1.32 21.83
C LEU A 401 4.07 2.35 21.21
N THR A 402 4.63 3.42 20.64
CA THR A 402 3.86 4.47 19.95
C THR A 402 3.13 3.91 18.74
N ALA A 403 3.80 3.15 17.88
CA ALA A 403 3.21 2.55 16.69
C ALA A 403 2.13 1.50 17.06
N GLY A 404 2.39 0.67 18.07
CA GLY A 404 1.41 -0.29 18.58
C GLY A 404 0.16 0.39 19.12
N LEU A 405 0.32 1.43 19.94
CA LEU A 405 -0.77 2.25 20.43
C LEU A 405 -1.56 2.90 19.29
N ALA A 406 -0.85 3.52 18.35
CA ALA A 406 -1.45 4.18 17.20
C ALA A 406 -2.30 3.21 16.37
N HIS A 407 -1.75 2.05 16.04
CA HIS A 407 -2.44 1.02 15.27
C HIS A 407 -3.64 0.41 16.03
N VAL A 408 -3.51 0.16 17.34
CA VAL A 408 -4.63 -0.35 18.15
C VAL A 408 -5.80 0.62 18.15
N LEU A 409 -5.53 1.93 18.22
CA LEU A 409 -6.57 2.96 18.24
C LEU A 409 -7.16 3.25 16.85
N SER A 410 -6.34 3.33 15.80
CA SER A 410 -6.84 3.57 14.43
C SER A 410 -7.47 2.33 13.80
N GLY A 411 -7.13 1.15 14.30
CA GLY A 411 -7.46 -0.15 13.72
C GLY A 411 -6.92 -0.25 12.30
N GLU A 412 -7.71 -0.88 11.44
CA GLU A 412 -7.30 -1.13 10.06
C GLU A 412 -7.42 0.13 9.17
N SER A 413 -7.77 1.32 9.66
CA SER A 413 -8.00 2.51 8.81
C SER A 413 -6.71 3.21 8.37
N GLY A 414 -6.71 3.83 7.20
CA GLY A 414 -5.58 4.58 6.65
C GLY A 414 -5.99 5.50 5.50
N LEU A 415 -5.09 6.41 5.10
CA LEU A 415 -5.30 7.33 3.98
C LEU A 415 -4.93 6.71 2.63
N LEU A 416 -4.11 5.64 2.63
CA LEU A 416 -3.62 5.04 1.41
C LEU A 416 -4.69 4.15 0.75
N PRO A 417 -5.23 4.52 -0.43
CA PRO A 417 -6.24 3.72 -1.10
C PRO A 417 -5.61 2.50 -1.78
N GLY A 418 -6.32 1.37 -1.75
CA GLY A 418 -5.90 0.13 -2.42
C GLY A 418 -5.26 -0.90 -1.50
N GLN A 419 -4.96 -0.55 -0.25
CA GLN A 419 -4.53 -1.52 0.75
C GLN A 419 -5.61 -2.57 0.96
N VAL A 420 -5.21 -3.84 0.89
CA VAL A 420 -6.12 -4.96 1.11
C VAL A 420 -6.12 -5.33 2.58
N ARG A 421 -7.23 -5.89 3.07
CA ARG A 421 -7.40 -6.20 4.49
C ARG A 421 -6.32 -7.13 5.05
N SER A 422 -5.95 -8.14 4.26
CA SER A 422 -4.96 -9.16 4.59
C SER A 422 -4.43 -9.79 3.30
N ARG A 423 -3.34 -10.55 3.42
CA ARG A 423 -2.76 -11.37 2.36
C ARG A 423 -3.80 -12.27 1.72
N GLY A 424 -4.57 -13.00 2.51
CA GLY A 424 -5.62 -13.91 2.02
C GLY A 424 -6.75 -13.21 1.24
N ALA A 425 -7.00 -11.93 1.49
CA ALA A 425 -7.99 -11.15 0.74
C ALA A 425 -7.41 -10.57 -0.57
N SER A 426 -6.10 -10.63 -0.78
CA SER A 426 -5.47 -10.15 -2.01
C SER A 426 -5.78 -11.07 -3.17
N ALA A 427 -6.17 -10.53 -4.33
CA ALA A 427 -6.38 -11.34 -5.53
C ALA A 427 -5.10 -12.09 -6.00
N VAL A 428 -3.92 -11.65 -5.57
CA VAL A 428 -2.64 -12.31 -5.89
C VAL A 428 -2.45 -13.61 -5.10
N HIS A 429 -2.91 -13.63 -3.84
CA HIS A 429 -2.79 -14.77 -2.92
C HIS A 429 -4.10 -15.49 -2.68
N ALA A 430 -5.21 -14.94 -3.18
CA ALA A 430 -6.41 -15.68 -3.46
C ALA A 430 -5.96 -16.76 -4.43
N GLY A 431 -5.56 -17.89 -3.85
CA GLY A 431 -5.43 -19.11 -4.58
C GLY A 431 -6.69 -19.22 -5.42
N VAL A 432 -6.56 -19.91 -6.54
CA VAL A 432 -7.63 -20.87 -6.82
C VAL A 432 -7.87 -21.50 -5.44
N PRO A 433 -9.06 -21.37 -4.82
CA PRO A 433 -9.33 -22.20 -3.65
C PRO A 433 -8.90 -23.61 -4.07
N LEU A 434 -8.44 -24.48 -3.18
CA LEU A 434 -8.20 -25.90 -3.53
C LEU A 434 -9.54 -26.54 -3.94
N LEU A 435 -10.03 -26.10 -5.09
CA LEU A 435 -11.08 -26.58 -5.90
C LEU A 435 -10.32 -27.48 -6.85
N PRO A 436 -10.75 -28.74 -6.97
CA PRO A 436 -10.21 -29.62 -7.99
C PRO A 436 -10.27 -28.92 -9.36
N ASP A 437 -9.35 -29.25 -10.26
CA ASP A 437 -9.08 -28.60 -11.56
C ASP A 437 -10.30 -28.37 -12.51
N GLY A 438 -11.51 -28.76 -12.10
CA GLY A 438 -12.78 -28.57 -12.81
C GLY A 438 -13.62 -27.35 -12.43
N VAL A 439 -13.33 -26.58 -11.37
CA VAL A 439 -14.20 -25.46 -10.96
C VAL A 439 -13.57 -24.10 -11.29
N ARG A 440 -14.15 -23.40 -12.27
CA ARG A 440 -13.77 -22.01 -12.60
C ARG A 440 -14.58 -21.03 -11.76
N PHE A 441 -13.90 -20.08 -11.13
CA PHE A 441 -14.55 -18.92 -10.51
C PHE A 441 -15.18 -18.03 -11.59
N VAL A 442 -16.51 -17.97 -11.64
CA VAL A 442 -17.23 -16.96 -12.41
C VAL A 442 -17.46 -15.78 -11.48
N PRO A 443 -16.82 -14.60 -11.68
CA PRO A 443 -17.14 -13.43 -10.88
C PRO A 443 -18.62 -13.10 -11.06
N ARG A 444 -19.34 -12.92 -9.95
CA ARG A 444 -20.74 -12.44 -9.99
C ARG A 444 -20.76 -11.15 -10.80
N ARG A 445 -21.39 -11.19 -11.97
CA ARG A 445 -21.77 -9.98 -12.70
C ARG A 445 -22.72 -9.21 -11.79
N ALA A 446 -22.37 -7.98 -11.43
CA ALA A 446 -23.31 -7.10 -10.75
C ALA A 446 -24.58 -7.01 -11.61
N PRO A 447 -25.77 -7.36 -11.10
CA PRO A 447 -26.99 -7.32 -11.90
C PRO A 447 -27.26 -5.88 -12.36
N ALA A 448 -27.53 -5.72 -13.65
CA ALA A 448 -27.73 -4.42 -14.29
C ALA A 448 -29.11 -3.78 -14.03
N ALA A 449 -29.96 -4.40 -13.19
CA ALA A 449 -31.19 -3.79 -12.67
C ALA A 449 -31.72 -4.60 -11.48
N PRO A 450 -32.39 -3.98 -10.49
CA PRO A 450 -33.11 -4.70 -9.45
C PRO A 450 -34.32 -5.41 -10.08
N GLY A 451 -34.31 -6.74 -10.06
CA GLY A 451 -35.47 -7.55 -10.43
C GLY A 451 -36.55 -7.44 -9.35
N THR A 452 -37.78 -7.18 -9.77
CA THR A 452 -38.96 -7.15 -8.90
C THR A 452 -39.23 -8.52 -8.27
N PRO A 453 -39.68 -8.59 -7.01
CA PRO A 453 -40.02 -9.86 -6.37
C PRO A 453 -41.25 -10.47 -7.04
N LEU A 454 -41.18 -11.74 -7.41
CA LEU A 454 -42.36 -12.51 -7.78
C LEU A 454 -43.17 -12.80 -6.51
N HIS A 455 -44.41 -12.34 -6.44
CA HIS A 455 -45.37 -12.78 -5.44
C HIS A 455 -45.69 -14.26 -5.65
N ALA A 456 -45.47 -15.08 -4.63
CA ALA A 456 -45.93 -16.47 -4.60
C ALA A 456 -47.47 -16.51 -4.54
N PRO A 457 -48.13 -17.45 -5.24
CA PRO A 457 -49.55 -17.70 -5.00
C PRO A 457 -49.72 -18.30 -3.60
N SER A 458 -50.71 -17.78 -2.88
CA SER A 458 -51.13 -18.24 -1.57
C SER A 458 -51.63 -19.68 -1.63
N SER A 459 -50.93 -20.60 -0.98
CA SER A 459 -51.50 -21.88 -0.54
C SER A 459 -51.83 -21.76 0.94
N SER A 460 -53.12 -21.66 1.22
CA SER A 460 -53.73 -22.00 2.50
C SER A 460 -53.52 -23.48 2.83
N ASP A 461 -53.49 -23.74 4.14
CA ASP A 461 -53.68 -25.00 4.84
C ASP A 461 -52.46 -25.86 5.21
N GLU A 462 -52.19 -25.74 6.52
CA GLU A 462 -51.75 -26.74 7.50
C GLU A 462 -50.32 -27.31 7.46
N GLY A 463 -49.50 -26.83 8.41
CA GLY A 463 -48.52 -27.69 9.10
C GLY A 463 -47.10 -27.13 9.31
N GLY A 464 -46.91 -26.21 10.27
CA GLY A 464 -45.66 -26.01 11.05
C GLY A 464 -44.40 -25.45 10.33
N PRO A 465 -43.54 -24.65 11.00
CA PRO A 465 -42.42 -23.97 10.35
C PRO A 465 -41.12 -24.79 10.42
N VAL A 466 -40.42 -24.95 9.31
CA VAL A 466 -38.95 -25.18 9.29
C VAL A 466 -38.33 -24.37 8.14
N PRO A 467 -37.26 -23.59 8.37
CA PRO A 467 -36.81 -22.51 7.48
C PRO A 467 -35.79 -22.96 6.40
N LEU A 468 -35.67 -22.11 5.36
CA LEU A 468 -34.69 -22.08 4.26
C LEU A 468 -33.33 -22.81 4.48
N ALA A 469 -32.91 -23.74 3.60
CA ALA A 469 -31.50 -24.14 3.48
C ALA A 469 -31.07 -24.85 2.17
N SER A 470 -29.77 -24.77 1.93
CA SER A 470 -28.87 -25.51 1.03
C SER A 470 -28.93 -27.05 1.14
N GLU A 471 -29.38 -27.78 0.11
CA GLU A 471 -29.69 -29.22 0.25
C GLU A 471 -28.85 -30.21 -0.60
N GLN A 472 -27.92 -29.79 -1.45
CA GLN A 472 -27.10 -30.71 -2.27
C GLN A 472 -25.64 -30.73 -1.81
N GLU A 473 -25.08 -31.93 -1.62
CA GLU A 473 -23.71 -32.19 -1.18
C GLU A 473 -22.92 -32.94 -2.26
N LEU A 474 -21.59 -32.86 -2.18
CA LEU A 474 -20.67 -33.59 -3.05
C LEU A 474 -20.15 -34.85 -2.36
N TYR A 475 -20.28 -35.99 -3.01
CA TYR A 475 -19.81 -37.29 -2.53
C TYR A 475 -18.75 -37.85 -3.48
N ARG A 476 -17.72 -38.50 -2.93
CA ARG A 476 -16.63 -39.13 -3.71
C ARG A 476 -16.59 -40.62 -3.42
N ARG A 477 -16.48 -41.44 -4.47
CA ARG A 477 -16.47 -42.90 -4.33
C ARG A 477 -15.67 -43.59 -5.44
N ALA A 478 -14.94 -44.63 -5.09
CA ALA A 478 -14.27 -45.51 -6.06
C ALA A 478 -15.27 -46.23 -6.97
N VAL A 479 -14.86 -46.49 -8.22
CA VAL A 479 -15.70 -47.22 -9.18
C VAL A 479 -15.92 -48.67 -8.71
N PRO A 480 -17.19 -49.10 -8.53
CA PRO A 480 -17.53 -50.49 -8.21
C PRO A 480 -17.05 -51.45 -9.29
N GLN A 481 -16.76 -52.71 -8.93
CA GLN A 481 -16.26 -53.70 -9.89
C GLN A 481 -17.18 -53.90 -11.10
N GLY A 482 -18.51 -53.89 -10.93
CA GLY A 482 -19.45 -54.04 -12.06
C GLY A 482 -19.48 -52.85 -13.02
N TRP A 483 -18.97 -51.69 -12.61
CA TRP A 483 -18.94 -50.48 -13.44
C TRP A 483 -17.61 -50.32 -14.18
N GLN A 484 -16.62 -51.16 -13.89
CA GLN A 484 -15.31 -51.11 -14.57
C GLN A 484 -15.48 -51.48 -16.05
N GLY A 485 -15.00 -50.61 -16.94
CA GLY A 485 -15.14 -50.74 -18.39
C GLY A 485 -16.45 -50.19 -18.96
N ALA A 486 -17.44 -49.86 -18.12
CA ALA A 486 -18.69 -49.25 -18.55
C ALA A 486 -18.47 -47.82 -19.05
N ARG A 487 -19.25 -47.39 -20.05
CA ARG A 487 -19.32 -45.99 -20.45
C ARG A 487 -20.21 -45.24 -19.47
N LEU A 488 -19.82 -44.01 -19.12
CA LEU A 488 -20.57 -43.18 -18.18
C LEU A 488 -22.05 -42.99 -18.58
N ALA A 489 -22.34 -42.91 -19.89
CA ALA A 489 -23.70 -42.79 -20.41
C ALA A 489 -24.63 -43.98 -20.11
N VAL A 490 -24.07 -45.13 -19.72
CA VAL A 490 -24.82 -46.38 -19.50
C VAL A 490 -25.09 -46.60 -17.99
N LEU A 491 -24.57 -45.73 -17.12
CA LEU A 491 -24.85 -45.81 -15.68
C LEU A 491 -26.30 -45.40 -15.38
N ALA A 492 -27.03 -46.31 -14.75
CA ALA A 492 -28.35 -46.00 -14.20
C ALA A 492 -28.17 -45.39 -12.79
N LEU A 493 -28.38 -44.09 -12.65
CA LEU A 493 -28.31 -43.38 -11.38
C LEU A 493 -29.73 -43.10 -10.84
N PRO A 494 -29.94 -43.15 -9.51
CA PRO A 494 -31.19 -42.72 -8.90
C PRO A 494 -31.52 -41.26 -9.24
N PRO A 495 -32.81 -40.89 -9.29
CA PRO A 495 -33.21 -39.50 -9.52
C PRO A 495 -32.62 -38.58 -8.46
N GLY A 496 -32.02 -37.47 -8.89
CA GLY A 496 -31.37 -36.50 -8.00
C GLY A 496 -29.91 -36.81 -7.66
N VAL A 497 -29.29 -37.79 -8.33
CA VAL A 497 -27.85 -38.09 -8.26
C VAL A 497 -27.20 -37.83 -9.62
N GLU A 498 -26.22 -36.92 -9.65
CA GLU A 498 -25.49 -36.61 -10.88
C GLU A 498 -23.99 -36.83 -10.70
N VAL A 499 -23.33 -37.45 -11.70
CA VAL A 499 -21.87 -37.50 -11.73
C VAL A 499 -21.37 -36.17 -12.28
N VAL A 500 -20.63 -35.42 -11.47
CA VAL A 500 -20.11 -34.09 -11.80
C VAL A 500 -18.59 -34.09 -12.05
N GLY A 501 -17.89 -35.18 -11.73
CA GLY A 501 -16.46 -35.30 -11.94
C GLY A 501 -15.94 -36.73 -11.86
N ILE A 502 -14.80 -36.98 -12.48
CA ILE A 502 -14.06 -38.25 -12.40
C ILE A 502 -12.62 -37.94 -12.04
N VAL A 503 -12.10 -38.47 -10.94
CA VAL A 503 -10.71 -38.33 -10.53
C VAL A 503 -9.91 -39.51 -11.07
N ARG A 504 -8.92 -39.24 -11.91
CA ARG A 504 -7.96 -40.23 -12.43
C ARG A 504 -6.55 -39.66 -12.31
N ASP A 505 -5.62 -40.42 -11.75
CA ASP A 505 -4.21 -40.01 -11.57
C ASP A 505 -4.04 -38.66 -10.85
N GLY A 506 -4.93 -38.36 -9.89
CA GLY A 506 -4.93 -37.10 -9.13
C GLY A 506 -5.46 -35.88 -9.89
N THR A 507 -5.99 -36.05 -11.10
CA THR A 507 -6.59 -34.98 -11.92
C THR A 507 -8.09 -35.18 -12.08
N VAL A 508 -8.88 -34.10 -12.03
CA VAL A 508 -10.35 -34.18 -12.21
C VAL A 508 -10.71 -33.94 -13.66
N ARG A 509 -11.42 -34.90 -14.25
CA ARG A 509 -11.91 -34.87 -15.62
C ARG A 509 -13.42 -34.60 -15.63
N ILE A 510 -13.85 -33.79 -16.59
CA ILE A 510 -15.27 -33.52 -16.82
C ILE A 510 -15.93 -34.82 -17.32
N PRO A 511 -17.09 -35.21 -16.76
CA PRO A 511 -17.81 -36.40 -17.20
C PRO A 511 -18.21 -36.24 -18.67
N ARG A 512 -17.67 -37.09 -19.55
CA ARG A 512 -18.09 -37.21 -20.94
C ARG A 512 -18.86 -38.52 -21.13
N PRO A 513 -19.97 -38.54 -21.89
CA PRO A 513 -20.80 -39.73 -22.07
C PRO A 513 -20.02 -40.97 -22.55
N GLU A 514 -18.98 -40.76 -23.36
CA GLU A 514 -18.17 -41.80 -23.99
C GLU A 514 -17.04 -42.34 -23.11
N LEU A 515 -16.78 -41.69 -21.96
CA LEU A 515 -15.65 -42.02 -21.09
C LEU A 515 -15.88 -43.37 -20.41
N ARG A 516 -14.89 -44.27 -20.52
CA ARG A 516 -14.89 -45.59 -19.88
C ARG A 516 -14.23 -45.56 -18.51
N LEU A 517 -14.93 -46.10 -17.52
CA LEU A 517 -14.48 -46.15 -16.14
C LEU A 517 -13.41 -47.23 -15.95
N THR A 518 -12.39 -46.93 -15.14
CA THR A 518 -11.32 -47.87 -14.80
C THR A 518 -11.30 -48.15 -13.29
N ALA A 519 -10.60 -49.19 -12.87
CA ALA A 519 -10.47 -49.52 -11.44
C ALA A 519 -9.82 -48.39 -10.61
N ASP A 520 -8.96 -47.59 -11.24
CA ASP A 520 -8.26 -46.46 -10.61
C ASP A 520 -9.06 -45.14 -10.62
N ASP A 521 -10.31 -45.16 -11.11
CA ASP A 521 -11.17 -43.99 -11.11
C ASP A 521 -11.95 -43.82 -9.80
N GLU A 522 -12.15 -42.55 -9.43
CA GLU A 522 -13.13 -42.18 -8.42
C GLU A 522 -14.16 -41.21 -9.01
N LEU A 523 -15.43 -41.54 -8.81
CA LEU A 523 -16.56 -40.72 -9.24
C LEU A 523 -16.91 -39.68 -8.18
N VAL A 524 -17.21 -38.47 -8.63
CA VAL A 524 -17.72 -37.38 -7.80
C VAL A 524 -19.19 -37.18 -8.15
N PHE A 525 -20.05 -37.36 -7.16
CA PHE A 525 -21.50 -37.23 -7.26
C PHE A 525 -21.97 -35.94 -6.59
N LEU A 526 -22.96 -35.27 -7.19
CA LEU A 526 -23.75 -34.21 -6.56
C LEU A 526 -25.14 -34.77 -6.28
N ALA A 527 -25.55 -34.81 -5.01
CA ALA A 527 -26.83 -35.38 -4.61
C ALA A 527 -27.32 -34.79 -3.28
N ARG A 528 -28.63 -34.92 -3.01
CA ARG A 528 -29.16 -34.77 -1.65
C ARG A 528 -28.75 -35.98 -0.80
N PRO A 529 -28.57 -35.84 0.53
CA PRO A 529 -28.20 -36.96 1.41
C PRO A 529 -29.09 -38.19 1.23
N ASP A 530 -30.41 -38.00 1.14
CA ASP A 530 -31.38 -39.11 0.97
C ASP A 530 -31.24 -39.82 -0.39
N ALA A 531 -30.97 -39.05 -1.46
CA ALA A 531 -30.76 -39.59 -2.81
C ALA A 531 -29.42 -40.35 -2.92
N TYR A 532 -28.39 -39.86 -2.23
CA TYR A 532 -27.10 -40.55 -2.17
C TYR A 532 -27.19 -41.85 -1.35
N ALA A 533 -27.96 -41.87 -0.26
CA ALA A 533 -28.21 -43.10 0.50
C ALA A 533 -28.89 -44.19 -0.35
N ALA A 534 -29.81 -43.80 -1.25
CA ALA A 534 -30.42 -44.73 -2.20
C ALA A 534 -29.39 -45.30 -3.19
N LEU A 535 -28.48 -44.46 -3.72
CA LEU A 535 -27.36 -44.92 -4.55
C LEU A 535 -26.47 -45.90 -3.79
N GLU A 536 -26.16 -45.60 -2.53
CA GLU A 536 -25.32 -46.46 -1.70
C GLU A 536 -25.96 -47.83 -1.46
N GLY A 537 -27.29 -47.89 -1.32
CA GLY A 537 -28.05 -49.14 -1.25
C GLY A 537 -27.90 -49.99 -2.51
N VAL A 538 -28.02 -49.39 -3.70
CA VAL A 538 -27.85 -50.09 -4.99
C VAL A 538 -26.43 -50.63 -5.15
N LEU A 539 -25.43 -49.86 -4.74
CA LEU A 539 -24.01 -50.21 -4.87
C LEU A 539 -23.53 -51.29 -3.88
N ARG A 540 -24.34 -51.66 -2.87
CA ARG A 540 -24.03 -52.73 -1.91
C ARG A 540 -24.52 -54.10 -2.37
N LEU A 541 -25.31 -54.18 -3.43
CA LEU A 541 -25.79 -55.46 -3.95
C LEU A 541 -24.68 -56.20 -4.70
N PRO A 542 -24.46 -57.50 -4.43
CA PRO A 542 -23.46 -58.28 -5.14
C PRO A 542 -23.85 -58.43 -6.62
N GLY A 543 -23.09 -57.79 -7.52
CA GLY A 543 -23.29 -57.83 -8.97
C GLY A 543 -23.70 -56.51 -9.64
N ALA A 544 -23.70 -55.39 -8.92
CA ALA A 544 -23.97 -54.04 -9.45
C ALA A 544 -22.76 -53.38 -10.13
#